data_AF-A0A0L8BDS9-F1
#
_entry.id   AF-A0A0L8BDS9-F1
#
_cell.length_a   1.000
_cell.length_b   1.000
_cell.length_c   1.000
_cell.angle_alpha   90.00
_cell.angle_beta   90.00
_cell.angle_gamma   90.00
#
_symmetry.space_group_name_H-M   'P 1'
#
loop_
_entity.id
_entity.type
_entity.pdbx_description
1 polymer ?
#
loop_
_entity_poly.entity_id
_entity_poly.type
_entity_poly.pdbx_seq_one_letter_code
_entity_poly.pdbx_strand_id
1 'polypeptide(L)' 'MTRHIKYEREALLRGWDAVYDLEEFIRAYRLPPLTAREIFAKAGPRRLDLANAMDAQELAARHH' A
#
# COMPACT_ATOMS: atom_id res chain seq x y z
N MET A 1 4.80 -4.77 33.38
CA MET A 1 5.07 -3.52 32.64
C MET A 1 5.83 -3.81 31.34
N THR A 2 5.05 -3.98 30.27
CA THR A 2 5.25 -3.40 28.93
C THR A 2 6.63 -3.53 28.26
N ARG A 3 6.97 -4.71 27.73
CA ARG A 3 8.11 -4.91 26.83
C ARG A 3 7.81 -5.61 25.50
N HIS A 4 6.53 -5.72 25.12
CA HIS A 4 6.12 -6.42 23.89
C HIS A 4 5.58 -5.52 22.77
N ILE A 5 5.30 -4.23 23.02
CA ILE A 5 4.70 -3.35 22.01
C ILE A 5 5.71 -2.92 20.91
N LYS A 6 7.02 -2.92 21.20
CA LYS A 6 8.03 -2.51 20.21
C LYS A 6 8.16 -3.52 19.06
N TYR A 7 8.23 -4.82 19.38
CA TYR A 7 8.45 -5.87 18.38
C TYR A 7 7.24 -6.12 17.48
N GLU A 8 6.01 -5.93 17.97
CA GLU A 8 4.83 -6.02 17.11
C GLU A 8 4.81 -4.88 16.09
N ARG A 9 5.22 -3.67 16.49
CA ARG A 9 5.34 -2.54 15.55
C ARG A 9 6.45 -2.75 14.53
N GLU A 10 7.58 -3.33 14.92
CA GLU A 10 8.70 -3.66 14.02
C GLU A 10 8.39 -4.84 13.09
N ALA A 11 7.65 -5.84 13.56
CA ALA A 11 7.19 -6.96 12.73
C ALA A 11 6.11 -6.52 11.72
N LEU A 12 5.21 -5.62 12.14
CA LEU A 12 4.29 -4.94 11.22
C LEU A 12 5.08 -4.09 10.21
N LEU A 13 6.09 -3.32 10.64
CA LEU A 13 6.95 -2.55 9.72
C LEU A 13 7.71 -3.46 8.73
N ARG A 14 8.19 -4.64 9.15
CA ARG A 14 8.87 -5.58 8.25
C ARG A 14 7.94 -6.21 7.20
N GLY A 15 6.65 -6.37 7.50
CA GLY A 15 5.65 -6.79 6.51
C GLY A 15 5.21 -5.67 5.55
N TRP A 16 5.39 -4.41 5.97
CA TRP A 16 4.99 -3.21 5.23
C TRP A 16 6.11 -2.61 4.37
N ASP A 17 7.38 -2.92 4.65
CA ASP A 17 8.51 -2.74 3.72
C ASP A 17 8.55 -3.83 2.64
N ALA A 18 7.56 -4.74 2.61
CA ALA A 18 7.43 -5.66 1.49
C ALA A 18 7.05 -4.88 0.22
N VAL A 19 7.80 -5.15 -0.84
CA VAL A 19 7.62 -4.54 -2.15
C VAL A 19 6.51 -5.32 -2.87
N TYR A 20 5.50 -4.63 -3.41
CA TYR A 20 4.57 -5.27 -4.33
C TYR A 20 5.18 -5.29 -5.73
N ASP A 21 5.08 -6.42 -6.44
CA ASP A 21 5.15 -6.40 -7.90
C ASP A 21 3.90 -5.73 -8.47
N LEU A 22 4.02 -5.10 -9.64
CA LEU A 22 2.90 -4.40 -10.30
C LEU A 22 1.69 -5.34 -10.50
N GLU A 23 1.93 -6.60 -10.88
CA GLU A 23 0.86 -7.61 -10.99
C GLU A 23 0.20 -7.92 -9.65
N GLU A 24 0.99 -8.00 -8.58
CA GLU A 24 0.46 -8.27 -7.24
C GLU A 24 -0.41 -7.10 -6.77
N PHE A 25 0.02 -5.87 -7.06
CA PHE A 25 -0.75 -4.66 -6.79
C PHE A 25 -2.07 -4.62 -7.58
N ILE A 26 -2.04 -4.92 -8.88
CA ILE A 26 -3.24 -5.02 -9.72
C ILE A 26 -4.23 -6.04 -9.15
N ARG A 27 -3.74 -7.22 -8.74
CA ARG A 27 -4.59 -8.29 -8.19
C ARG A 27 -5.14 -7.92 -6.81
N ALA A 28 -4.33 -7.30 -5.95
CA ALA A 28 -4.70 -6.93 -4.59
C ALA A 28 -5.84 -5.91 -4.57
N TYR A 29 -5.75 -4.88 -5.42
CA TYR A 29 -6.73 -3.79 -5.44
C TYR A 29 -7.75 -3.90 -6.59
N ARG A 30 -7.68 -4.98 -7.39
CA ARG A 30 -8.54 -5.23 -8.57
C ARG A 30 -8.64 -4.02 -9.51
N LEU A 31 -7.53 -3.33 -9.69
CA LEU A 31 -7.46 -2.10 -10.47
C LEU A 31 -7.34 -2.39 -11.97
N PRO A 32 -7.81 -1.49 -12.84
CA PRO A 32 -7.44 -1.50 -14.24
C PRO A 32 -5.91 -1.43 -14.39
N PRO A 33 -5.29 -2.20 -15.32
CA PRO A 33 -3.84 -2.23 -15.47
C PRO A 33 -3.22 -0.86 -15.72
N LEU A 34 -3.92 0.02 -16.46
CA LEU A 34 -3.47 1.38 -16.76
C LEU A 34 -3.40 2.23 -15.48
N THR A 35 -4.51 2.30 -14.75
CA THR A 35 -4.62 3.04 -13.48
C THR A 35 -3.61 2.53 -12.45
N ALA A 36 -3.46 1.21 -12.32
CA ALA A 36 -2.49 0.62 -11.42
C ALA A 36 -1.06 1.07 -11.77
N ARG A 37 -0.72 1.12 -13.06
CA ARG A 37 0.62 1.52 -13.52
C ARG A 37 0.90 2.99 -13.25
N GLU A 38 -0.08 3.87 -13.40
CA GLU A 38 0.04 5.30 -13.06
C GLU A 38 0.30 5.49 -11.57
N ILE A 39 -0.43 4.76 -10.73
CA ILE A 39 -0.29 4.83 -9.27
C ILE A 39 1.05 4.25 -8.83
N PHE A 40 1.44 3.13 -9.42
CA PHE A 40 2.71 2.48 -9.14
C PHE A 40 3.92 3.33 -9.59
N ALA A 41 3.81 4.04 -10.71
CA ALA A 41 4.84 4.97 -11.16
C ALA A 41 4.96 6.20 -10.23
N LYS A 42 3.85 6.65 -9.63
CA LYS A 42 3.82 7.83 -8.75
C LYS A 42 4.21 7.53 -7.30
N ALA A 43 3.74 6.41 -6.76
CA ALA A 43 3.96 5.99 -5.37
C ALA A 43 5.23 5.13 -5.21
N GLY A 44 5.62 4.42 -6.28
CA GLY A 44 6.70 3.44 -6.23
C GLY A 44 6.22 2.07 -5.75
N PRO A 45 7.14 1.09 -5.66
CA PRO A 45 6.78 -0.31 -5.48
C PRO A 45 6.55 -0.72 -4.01
N ARG A 46 6.72 0.21 -3.05
CA ARG A 46 6.54 -0.07 -1.62
C ARG A 46 5.07 -0.25 -1.27
N ARG A 47 4.73 -1.30 -0.52
CA ARG A 47 3.36 -1.56 -0.05
C ARG A 47 2.75 -0.39 0.71
N LEU A 48 3.52 0.24 1.60
CA LEU A 48 3.06 1.39 2.37
C LEU A 48 2.68 2.57 1.47
N ASP A 49 3.51 2.92 0.49
CA ASP A 49 3.25 4.03 -0.43
C ASP A 49 2.03 3.73 -1.32
N LEU A 50 1.90 2.49 -1.81
CA LEU A 50 0.75 2.05 -2.60
C LEU A 50 -0.56 2.06 -1.78
N ALA A 51 -0.51 1.62 -0.52
CA ALA A 51 -1.66 1.66 0.38
C ALA A 51 -2.10 3.10 0.68
N ASN A 52 -1.15 4.01 0.94
CA ASN A 52 -1.44 5.42 1.15
C ASN A 52 -2.04 6.08 -0.11
N ALA A 53 -1.55 5.71 -1.30
CA ALA A 53 -2.09 6.21 -2.57
C ALA A 53 -3.53 5.72 -2.81
N MET A 54 -3.81 4.46 -2.45
CA MET A 54 -5.16 3.89 -2.52
C MET A 54 -6.13 4.53 -1.53
N ASP A 55 -5.71 4.74 -0.28
CA ASP A 55 -6.52 5.43 0.73
C ASP A 55 -6.87 6.86 0.30
N ALA A 56 -5.89 7.60 -0.22
CA ALA A 56 -6.11 8.94 -0.77
C ALA A 56 -7.09 8.92 -1.97
N GLN A 57 -7.03 7.88 -2.80
CA GLN A 57 -7.94 7.73 -3.95
C GLN A 57 -9.35 7.33 -3.51
N GLU A 58 -9.51 6.44 -2.53
CA GLU A 58 -10.80 6.08 -1.95
C GLU A 58 -11.46 7.28 -1.28
N LEU A 59 -10.68 8.08 -0.54
CA LEU A 59 -11.15 9.32 0.07
C LEU A 59 -11.64 10.30 -1.02
N ALA A 60 -10.88 10.48 -2.10
CA ALA A 60 -11.29 11.33 -3.21
C ALA A 60 -12.58 10.83 -3.90
N ALA A 61 -12.74 9.50 -4.06
CA ALA A 61 -13.91 8.90 -4.68
C ALA A 61 -15.17 8.97 -3.81
N ARG A 62 -15.04 8.99 -2.48
CA ARG A 62 -16.17 9.15 -1.53
C ARG A 62 -16.72 10.57 -1.46
N HIS A 63 -15.93 11.55 -1.86
CA HIS A 63 -16.29 12.97 -1.82
C HIS A 63 -16.92 13.48 -3.13
N HIS A 64 -17.23 12.59 -4.07
CA HIS A 64 -17.73 12.92 -5.40
C HIS A 64 -19.08 12.25 -5.69
#